data_AF-A0A1V5ZQQ4-F1
#
_entry.id   AF-A0A1V5ZQQ4-F1
#
_cell.length_a   1.000
_cell.length_b   1.000
_cell.length_c   1.000
_cell.angle_alpha   90.00
_cell.angle_beta   90.00
_cell.angle_gamma   90.00
#
_symmetry.space_group_name_H-M   'P 1'
#
loop_
_entity.id
_entity.type
_entity.pdbx_description
1 polymer ?
#
loop_
_entity_poly.entity_id
_entity_poly.type
_entity_poly.pdbx_seq_one_letter_code
_entity_poly.pdbx_strand_id
1 'polypeptide(L)'
;MADYFGESYQDEYYIRDCAAGTGNLLAGLMNKYNIYASTLDMADVQVMKEMADLKTANLLKEHIFQFDFLNDSFDKLPQSLQTIIKDPEKRKKLIIYINPPYAEATNAKTVT
;
A
#
# COMPACT_ATOMS: atom_id res chain seq x y z
N MET A 1 -5.73 1.50 -16.20
CA MET A 1 -4.67 2.37 -15.60
C MET A 1 -3.86 3.02 -16.70
N ALA A 2 -3.27 2.25 -17.62
CA ALA A 2 -2.59 2.79 -18.80
C ALA A 2 -3.46 3.74 -19.64
N ASP A 3 -4.75 3.43 -19.81
CA ASP A 3 -5.68 4.29 -20.56
C ASP A 3 -5.91 5.68 -19.93
N TYR A 4 -5.64 5.83 -18.63
CA TYR A 4 -5.87 7.07 -17.89
C TYR A 4 -4.56 7.81 -17.56
N PHE A 5 -3.47 7.08 -17.32
CA PHE A 5 -2.19 7.62 -16.86
C PHE A 5 -1.03 7.39 -17.84
N GLY A 6 -1.30 6.80 -19.01
CA GLY A 6 -0.29 6.42 -20.00
C GLY A 6 0.34 5.05 -19.73
N GLU A 7 0.94 4.45 -20.76
CA GLU A 7 1.55 3.11 -20.66
C GLU A 7 2.71 3.03 -19.66
N SER A 8 3.45 4.13 -19.48
CA SER A 8 4.60 4.24 -18.56
C SER A 8 4.24 4.66 -17.14
N TYR A 9 2.96 4.63 -16.75
CA TYR A 9 2.52 5.15 -15.45
C TYR A 9 3.23 4.50 -14.25
N GLN A 10 3.63 3.22 -14.34
CA GLN A 10 4.33 2.55 -13.23
C GLN A 10 5.75 3.09 -12.98
N ASP A 11 6.36 3.74 -13.96
CA ASP A 11 7.66 4.38 -13.82
C ASP A 11 7.53 5.83 -13.33
N GLU A 12 6.43 6.49 -13.68
CA GLU A 12 6.18 7.88 -13.34
C GLU A 12 5.49 8.07 -11.98
N TYR A 13 4.67 7.11 -11.58
CA TYR A 13 3.85 7.18 -10.37
C TYR A 13 4.32 6.18 -9.31
N TYR A 14 4.15 6.60 -8.05
CA TYR A 14 4.24 5.74 -6.89
C TYR A 14 2.88 5.11 -6.63
N ILE A 15 2.85 3.84 -6.23
CA ILE A 15 1.63 3.12 -5.88
C ILE A 15 1.72 2.72 -4.42
N ARG A 16 0.69 3.02 -3.62
CA ARG A 16 0.56 2.53 -2.26
C ARG A 16 -0.77 1.81 -2.08
N ASP A 17 -0.73 0.56 -1.68
CA ASP A 17 -1.89 -0.15 -1.15
C ASP A 17 -1.94 0.02 0.37
N CYS A 18 -2.99 0.67 0.85
CA CYS A 18 -3.17 0.99 2.27
C CYS A 18 -3.80 -0.15 3.08
N ALA A 19 -4.40 -1.14 2.41
CA ALA A 19 -5.06 -2.29 3.04
C ALA A 19 -4.75 -3.56 2.24
N ALA A 20 -3.45 -3.84 2.07
CA ALA A 20 -2.97 -4.80 1.09
C ALA A 20 -3.41 -6.24 1.36
N GLY A 21 -3.69 -6.61 2.62
CA GLY A 21 -3.78 -8.01 3.02
C GLY A 21 -2.51 -8.74 2.57
N THR A 22 -2.66 -9.83 1.82
CA THR A 22 -1.54 -10.56 1.20
C THR A 22 -1.12 -10.02 -0.18
N GLY A 23 -1.61 -8.85 -0.59
CA GLY A 23 -1.12 -8.11 -1.77
C GLY A 23 -1.88 -8.35 -3.08
N ASN A 24 -3.16 -8.72 -3.03
CA ASN A 24 -3.94 -9.07 -4.23
C ASN A 24 -3.99 -7.94 -5.29
N LEU A 25 -4.13 -6.68 -4.88
CA LEU A 25 -4.18 -5.53 -5.80
C LEU A 25 -2.81 -5.16 -6.39
N LEU A 26 -1.73 -5.71 -5.84
CA LEU A 26 -0.36 -5.47 -6.29
C LEU A 26 0.11 -6.49 -7.34
N ALA A 27 -0.68 -7.55 -7.56
CA ALA A 27 -0.38 -8.58 -8.55
C ALA A 27 -0.34 -7.97 -9.96
N GLY A 28 0.72 -8.29 -10.71
CA GLY A 28 0.93 -7.80 -12.09
C GLY A 28 1.59 -6.43 -12.19
N LEU A 29 1.87 -5.75 -11.08
CA LEU A 29 2.71 -4.55 -11.08
C LEU A 29 4.20 -4.93 -11.21
N MET A 30 4.92 -4.17 -12.03
CA MET A 30 6.25 -4.51 -12.52
C MET A 30 7.36 -3.67 -11.86
N ASN A 31 7.09 -2.41 -11.51
CA ASN A 31 8.10 -1.54 -10.91
C ASN A 31 8.07 -1.57 -9.37
N LYS A 32 8.69 -2.59 -8.78
CA LYS A 32 8.75 -2.79 -7.32
C LYS A 32 9.36 -1.64 -6.52
N TYR A 33 10.15 -0.78 -7.15
CA TYR A 33 10.75 0.39 -6.49
C TYR A 33 9.74 1.51 -6.24
N ASN A 34 8.62 1.48 -6.94
CA ASN A 34 7.56 2.47 -6.81
C ASN A 34 6.34 1.95 -6.03
N ILE A 35 6.36 0.69 -5.58
CA ILE A 35 5.22 0.04 -4.94
C ILE A 35 5.44 -0.05 -3.44
N TYR A 36 4.42 0.35 -2.68
CA TYR A 36 4.35 0.27 -1.22
C TYR A 36 3.11 -0.51 -0.80
N ALA A 37 3.25 -1.36 0.21
CA ALA A 37 2.18 -2.19 0.73
C ALA A 37 2.10 -2.03 2.25
N SER A 38 0.93 -1.65 2.75
CA SER A 38 0.65 -1.64 4.17
C SER A 38 -0.65 -2.34 4.51
N THR A 39 -0.68 -2.94 5.69
CA THR A 39 -1.85 -3.64 6.24
C THR A 39 -1.81 -3.55 7.76
N LEU A 40 -2.96 -3.79 8.40
CA LEU A 40 -3.10 -3.79 9.85
C LEU A 40 -2.50 -5.05 10.48
N ASP A 41 -2.59 -6.19 9.80
CA ASP A 41 -2.17 -7.49 10.33
C ASP A 41 -0.68 -7.77 10.08
N MET A 42 0.08 -8.03 11.15
CA MET A 42 1.49 -8.43 11.04
C MET A 42 1.69 -9.78 10.34
N ALA A 43 0.71 -10.69 10.42
CA ALA A 43 0.78 -11.97 9.73
C ALA A 43 0.81 -11.76 8.22
N ASP A 44 -0.06 -10.89 7.70
CA ASP A 44 -0.08 -10.51 6.29
C ASP A 44 1.24 -9.85 5.86
N VAL A 45 1.81 -8.95 6.68
CA VAL A 45 3.13 -8.35 6.43
C VAL A 45 4.21 -9.42 6.29
N GLN A 46 4.21 -10.40 7.18
CA GLN A 46 5.19 -11.48 7.16
C GLN A 46 5.04 -12.37 5.92
N VAL A 47 3.79 -12.71 5.56
CA VAL A 47 3.48 -13.47 4.33
C VAL A 47 3.94 -12.71 3.09
N MET A 48 3.66 -11.40 2.98
CA MET A 48 4.15 -10.59 1.85
C MET A 48 5.68 -10.52 1.79
N LYS A 49 6.36 -10.41 2.94
CA LYS A 49 7.84 -10.41 2.99
C LYS A 49 8.45 -11.75 2.56
N GLU A 50 7.82 -12.85 2.94
CA GLU A 50 8.21 -14.20 2.50
C GLU A 50 7.97 -14.37 1.00
N MET A 51 6.84 -13.91 0.47
CA MET A 51 6.58 -13.92 -0.97
C MET A 51 7.59 -13.08 -1.76
N ALA A 52 8.03 -11.94 -1.19
CA ALA A 52 9.09 -11.13 -1.77
C ALA A 52 10.45 -11.86 -1.77
N ASP A 53 10.79 -12.60 -0.70
CA ASP A 53 12.00 -13.45 -0.64
C ASP A 53 12.00 -14.55 -1.69
N LEU A 54 10.86 -15.24 -1.79
CA LEU A 54 10.66 -16.33 -2.74
C LEU A 54 10.47 -15.83 -4.18
N LYS A 55 10.48 -14.50 -4.39
CA LYS A 55 10.27 -13.83 -5.69
C LYS A 55 8.92 -14.15 -6.33
N THR A 56 7.92 -14.54 -5.52
CA THR A 56 6.54 -14.76 -5.97
C THR A 56 5.72 -13.47 -5.94
N ALA A 57 6.11 -12.51 -5.10
CA ALA A 57 5.61 -11.12 -5.14
C ALA A 57 6.72 -10.18 -5.61
N ASN A 58 6.42 -9.32 -6.57
CA ASN A 58 7.35 -8.33 -7.09
C ASN A 58 7.36 -7.06 -6.22
N LEU A 59 7.82 -7.20 -4.97
CA LEU A 59 7.84 -6.14 -3.96
C LEU A 59 9.21 -6.04 -3.30
N LEU A 60 9.55 -4.86 -2.80
CA LEU A 60 10.70 -4.68 -1.91
C LEU A 60 10.26 -4.90 -0.47
N LYS A 61 11.05 -5.65 0.31
CA LYS A 61 10.75 -5.92 1.72
C LYS A 61 10.64 -4.66 2.55
N GLU A 62 11.45 -3.67 2.24
CA GLU A 62 11.50 -2.36 2.90
C GLU A 62 10.23 -1.55 2.63
N HIS A 63 9.45 -1.92 1.62
CA HIS A 63 8.20 -1.29 1.24
C HIS A 63 6.96 -2.02 1.76
N ILE A 64 7.16 -3.11 2.51
CA ILE A 64 6.10 -3.90 3.16
C ILE A 64 6.16 -3.64 4.67
N PHE A 65 5.13 -3.02 5.22
CA PHE A 65 5.12 -2.59 6.62
C PHE A 65 3.72 -2.62 7.22
N GLN A 66 3.64 -2.84 8.53
CA GLN A 66 2.39 -2.68 9.26
C GLN A 66 2.06 -1.20 9.40
N PHE A 67 0.82 -0.84 9.11
CA PHE A 67 0.34 0.53 9.28
C PHE A 67 -1.18 0.55 9.38
N ASP A 68 -1.71 1.17 10.42
CA ASP A 68 -3.13 1.49 10.51
C ASP A 68 -3.41 2.76 9.70
N PHE A 69 -3.97 2.58 8.49
CA PHE A 69 -4.27 3.70 7.60
C PHE A 69 -5.19 4.77 8.21
N LEU A 70 -6.04 4.41 9.17
CA LEU A 70 -7.02 5.33 9.78
C LEU A 70 -6.47 6.01 11.03
N ASN A 71 -5.63 5.32 11.81
CA ASN A 71 -5.25 5.78 13.14
C ASN A 71 -3.76 6.12 13.30
N ASP A 72 -2.88 5.60 12.45
CA ASP A 72 -1.44 5.84 12.60
C ASP A 72 -0.99 7.19 12.05
N SER A 73 -0.06 7.82 12.76
CA SER A 73 0.66 9.00 12.25
C SER A 73 1.53 8.64 11.05
N PHE A 74 1.60 9.54 10.06
CA PHE A 74 2.50 9.41 8.92
C PHE A 74 3.99 9.38 9.28
N ASP A 75 4.37 9.75 10.51
CA ASP A 75 5.74 9.61 11.00
C ASP A 75 6.17 8.14 11.15
N LYS A 76 5.21 7.20 11.23
CA LYS A 76 5.48 5.76 11.24
C LYS A 76 5.73 5.16 9.85
N LEU A 77 5.49 5.92 8.78
CA LEU A 77 5.74 5.44 7.42
C LEU A 77 7.24 5.23 7.18
N PRO A 78 7.65 4.32 6.27
CA PRO A 78 9.04 4.21 5.85
C PRO A 78 9.58 5.55 5.35
N GLN A 79 10.85 5.83 5.62
CA GLN A 79 11.48 7.12 5.29
C GLN A 79 11.38 7.47 3.80
N SER A 80 11.48 6.47 2.91
CA SER A 80 11.33 6.65 1.46
C SER A 80 9.93 7.16 1.09
N LEU A 81 8.89 6.57 1.68
CA LEU A 81 7.50 6.99 1.47
C LEU A 81 7.20 8.35 2.13
N GLN A 82 7.76 8.63 3.31
CA GLN A 82 7.64 9.96 3.92
C GLN A 82 8.23 11.05 3.01
N THR A 83 9.37 10.76 2.37
CA THR A 83 10.02 11.70 1.45
C THR A 83 9.14 11.98 0.23
N ILE A 84 8.49 10.95 -0.32
CA ILE A 84 7.53 11.08 -1.43
C ILE A 84 6.32 11.93 -1.00
N ILE A 85 5.73 11.62 0.15
CA ILE A 85 4.54 12.32 0.62
C ILE A 85 4.86 13.76 1.04
N LYS A 86 6.02 14.05 1.62
CA LYS A 86 6.39 15.40 2.06
C LYS A 86 6.75 16.33 0.88
N ASP A 87 7.14 15.78 -0.27
CA ASP A 87 7.42 16.51 -1.51
C ASP A 87 6.12 16.77 -2.32
N PRO A 88 5.72 18.04 -2.54
CA PRO A 88 4.47 18.36 -3.25
C PRO A 88 4.41 17.83 -4.70
N GLU A 89 5.52 17.81 -5.43
CA GLU A 89 5.53 17.35 -6.82
C GLU A 89 5.50 15.83 -6.91
N LYS A 90 6.20 15.13 -6.02
CA LYS A 90 6.13 13.67 -5.94
C LYS A 90 4.77 13.19 -5.41
N ARG A 91 4.19 13.90 -4.45
CA ARG A 91 2.86 13.59 -3.90
C ARG A 91 1.77 13.60 -4.97
N LYS A 92 1.83 14.50 -5.96
CA LYS A 92 0.89 14.53 -7.10
C LYS A 92 0.93 13.24 -7.93
N LYS A 93 2.05 12.50 -7.87
CA LYS A 93 2.26 11.25 -8.59
C LYS A 93 2.04 10.02 -7.70
N LEU A 94 1.25 10.13 -6.63
CA LEU A 94 0.93 9.01 -5.75
C LEU A 94 -0.46 8.45 -6.07
N ILE A 95 -0.52 7.20 -6.50
CA ILE A 95 -1.74 6.42 -6.69
C ILE A 95 -1.97 5.61 -5.42
N ILE A 96 -3.17 5.72 -4.86
CA ILE A 96 -3.56 5.05 -3.62
C ILE A 96 -4.59 3.96 -3.93
N TYR A 97 -4.28 2.71 -3.59
CA TYR A 97 -5.23 1.61 -3.57
C TYR A 97 -5.78 1.44 -2.16
N ILE A 98 -7.11 1.45 -2.05
CA ILE A 98 -7.82 1.27 -0.78
C ILE A 98 -8.92 0.25 -1.05
N ASN A 99 -8.74 -0.96 -0.51
CA ASN A 99 -9.77 -2.00 -0.49
C ASN A 99 -9.77 -2.68 0.90
N PRO A 100 -10.11 -1.95 1.97
CA PRO A 100 -10.18 -2.53 3.29
C PRO A 100 -11.20 -3.67 3.29
N PRO A 101 -11.02 -4.69 4.15
CA PRO A 101 -12.07 -5.68 4.33
C PRO A 101 -13.38 -4.96 4.65
N TYR A 102 -14.47 -5.31 3.96
CA TYR A 102 -15.80 -4.85 4.30
C TYR A 102 -16.15 -5.40 5.68
N ALA A 103 -15.69 -4.74 6.74
CA ALA A 103 -16.28 -4.90 8.05
C ALA A 103 -17.72 -4.45 7.90
N GLU A 104 -18.67 -5.39 7.97
CA GLU A 104 -20.07 -5.03 8.14
C GLU A 104 -20.13 -3.99 9.24
N ALA A 105 -20.60 -2.80 8.91
CA ALA A 105 -20.82 -1.75 9.88
C ALA A 105 -21.80 -2.31 10.92
N THR A 106 -21.27 -2.86 12.00
CA THR A 106 -22.08 -3.17 13.16
C THR A 106 -22.48 -1.80 13.68
N ASN A 107 -23.67 -1.35 13.28
CA ASN A 107 -24.34 -0.24 13.92
C ASN A 107 -24.41 -0.63 15.39
N ALA A 108 -23.50 -0.08 16.20
CA ALA A 108 -23.64 -0.07 17.65
C ALA A 108 -24.93 0.72 17.91
N LYS A 109 -26.07 0.03 17.89
CA LYS A 109 -27.34 0.60 18.33
C LYS A 109 -27.08 1.05 19.75
N THR A 110 -27.15 2.36 19.94
CA THR A 110 -27.22 3.01 21.24
C THR A 110 -28.18 2.21 22.11
N VAL A 111 -27.67 1.59 23.18
CA VAL A 111 -28.55 1.05 24.22
C VAL A 111 -29.25 2.28 24.80
N THR A 112 -30.55 2.37 24.54
CA THR A 112 -31.45 3.39 25.10
C THR A 112 -31.88 2.96 26.48
#